data_AF-A0A9Q5G852-F1
#
_entry.id   AF-A0A9Q5G852-F1
#
_cell.length_a   1.000
_cell.length_b   1.000
_cell.length_c   1.000
_cell.angle_alpha   90.00
_cell.angle_beta   90.00
_cell.angle_gamma   90.00
#
_symmetry.space_group_name_H-M   'P 1'
#
loop_
_entity.id
_entity.type
_entity.pdbx_description
1 polymer ?
#
loop_
_entity_poly.entity_id
_entity_poly.type
_entity_poly.pdbx_seq_one_letter_code
_entity_poly.pdbx_strand_id
1 'polypeptide(L)'
;MAFTTAPIGAHRLNSSTTSKGTPRVQIRFDQFCHDQGQAGRPCQFTRPIRMIEATTPAEVPAALDALDGARAAGLWLAGFASYELGYVLEPKLVPLLPENRRLPLLRFGVYDGPEPAEDLPMGRAGRDVGLGTLSPRWDEARYRHAFEQVHDAIGAGDIYQANLTFPIDSTAHGDPAMLYAALMTRQPVLHGALVEQDGLPALLSRSPELFFRTTADGRIETRPMKGTQPRSEDPVQDRANRDFLITDEKNNAENLMIVDLLRNDISRVARPGSVHVPELFCVESYATVHQMVSTVAAELAEGVQLSDILRALFPCGSITGAPKIRAMEILRGLEPEPRDIYCGTIGWAAPDGASSFNVAIRTLMVEDGQARLNVGGGVVWDSTSGSEYEEALWKARFAEAFQMEQS
;
A
#
# COMPACT_ATOMS: atom_id res chain seq x y z
N MET A 1 -64.19 44.64 8.87
CA MET A 1 -63.04 45.05 9.70
C MET A 1 -61.92 44.05 9.49
N ALA A 2 -60.72 44.58 9.22
CA ALA A 2 -59.39 44.00 9.36
C ALA A 2 -59.04 42.65 8.70
N PHE A 3 -58.08 42.77 7.77
CA PHE A 3 -57.15 41.81 7.19
C PHE A 3 -56.52 40.80 8.17
N THR A 4 -56.22 39.59 7.69
CA THR A 4 -54.81 39.10 7.62
C THR A 4 -54.70 37.84 6.77
N THR A 5 -53.86 37.94 5.73
CA THR A 5 -53.40 36.90 4.82
C THR A 5 -52.14 36.24 5.36
N ALA A 6 -52.06 34.91 5.34
CA ALA A 6 -50.82 34.14 5.51
C ALA A 6 -50.56 33.32 4.22
N PRO A 7 -49.34 33.34 3.64
CA PRO A 7 -49.06 32.61 2.40
C PRO A 7 -48.64 31.15 2.68
N ILE A 8 -49.11 30.27 1.80
CA ILE A 8 -48.77 28.85 1.70
C ILE A 8 -47.32 28.74 1.21
N GLY A 9 -46.49 28.04 1.98
CA GLY A 9 -45.08 27.78 1.66
C GLY A 9 -44.95 26.87 0.43
N ALA A 10 -44.18 27.34 -0.55
CA ALA A 10 -43.78 26.56 -1.71
C ALA A 10 -42.75 25.50 -1.29
N HIS A 11 -43.13 24.23 -1.36
CA HIS A 11 -42.20 23.11 -1.34
C HIS A 11 -41.31 23.17 -2.60
N ARG A 12 -40.06 23.62 -2.44
CA ARG A 12 -39.01 23.37 -3.43
C ARG A 12 -38.54 21.93 -3.29
N LEU A 13 -38.93 21.11 -4.26
CA LEU A 13 -38.26 19.86 -4.57
C LEU A 13 -36.82 20.22 -4.99
N ASN A 14 -35.85 19.98 -4.11
CA ASN A 14 -34.45 20.01 -4.48
C ASN A 14 -34.17 18.76 -5.33
N SER A 15 -34.17 18.93 -6.64
CA SER A 15 -33.61 17.98 -7.58
C SER A 15 -32.09 17.89 -7.37
N SER A 16 -31.63 16.83 -6.71
CA SER A 16 -30.21 16.45 -6.69
C SER A 16 -29.80 16.00 -8.09
N THR A 17 -29.37 16.95 -8.93
CA THR A 17 -28.64 16.65 -10.16
C THR A 17 -27.30 16.03 -9.79
N THR A 18 -27.25 14.71 -9.79
CA THR A 18 -26.01 13.94 -9.93
C THR A 18 -25.36 14.38 -11.23
N SER A 19 -24.28 15.16 -11.13
CA SER A 19 -23.34 15.38 -12.22
C SER A 19 -22.80 14.02 -12.64
N LYS A 20 -23.27 13.49 -13.78
CA LYS A 20 -22.59 12.39 -14.48
C LYS A 20 -21.30 12.96 -15.03
N GLY A 21 -20.25 12.93 -14.20
CA GLY A 21 -18.91 13.35 -14.56
C GLY A 21 -18.32 12.44 -15.63
N THR A 22 -17.45 13.02 -16.46
CA THR A 22 -16.57 12.29 -17.37
C THR A 22 -15.87 11.14 -16.62
N PRO A 23 -15.76 9.94 -17.21
CA PRO A 23 -15.01 8.84 -16.58
C PRO A 23 -13.62 9.30 -16.15
N ARG A 24 -13.30 9.18 -14.86
CA ARG A 24 -12.09 9.72 -14.24
C ARG A 24 -11.16 8.57 -13.93
N VAL A 25 -10.29 8.25 -14.89
CA VAL A 25 -9.10 7.42 -14.65
C VAL A 25 -7.89 8.34 -14.50
N GLN A 26 -7.46 8.50 -13.25
CA GLN A 26 -6.30 9.30 -12.87
C GLN A 26 -5.45 8.51 -11.88
N ILE A 27 -4.16 8.36 -12.18
CA ILE A 27 -3.18 7.83 -11.25
C ILE A 27 -2.08 8.87 -11.07
N ARG A 28 -1.91 9.37 -9.86
CA ARG A 28 -0.86 10.34 -9.50
C ARG A 28 0.19 9.64 -8.64
N PHE A 29 1.46 9.95 -8.89
CA PHE A 29 2.58 9.60 -8.03
C PHE A 29 3.26 10.87 -7.53
N ASP A 30 3.49 10.95 -6.22
CA ASP A 30 4.09 12.15 -5.59
C ASP A 30 5.56 12.34 -5.94
N GLN A 31 6.28 11.22 -6.09
CA GLN A 31 7.66 11.21 -6.51
C GLN A 31 7.78 10.27 -7.70
N PHE A 32 8.20 10.83 -8.82
CA PHE A 32 8.42 10.07 -10.04
C PHE A 32 9.88 10.16 -10.45
N CYS A 33 10.57 9.02 -10.41
CA CYS A 33 11.99 8.93 -10.76
C CYS A 33 12.15 7.92 -11.89
N HIS A 34 12.11 8.43 -13.12
CA HIS A 34 12.46 7.68 -14.32
C HIS A 34 13.91 7.93 -14.76
N ASP A 35 14.42 9.15 -14.52
CA ASP A 35 15.79 9.52 -14.84
C ASP A 35 16.70 9.33 -13.61
N GLN A 36 17.78 8.54 -13.77
CA GLN A 36 18.77 8.23 -12.72
C GLN A 36 19.47 9.50 -12.17
N GLY A 37 18.81 10.26 -11.30
CA GLY A 37 19.47 11.34 -10.54
C GLY A 37 18.67 12.59 -10.20
N GLN A 38 17.42 12.75 -10.67
CA GLN A 38 16.55 13.83 -10.16
C GLN A 38 15.47 13.25 -9.25
N ALA A 39 15.62 13.45 -7.93
CA ALA A 39 14.51 13.28 -7.00
C ALA A 39 13.34 14.17 -7.46
N GLY A 40 12.26 13.50 -7.85
CA GLY A 40 11.44 13.89 -8.99
C GLY A 40 10.14 14.59 -8.63
N ARG A 41 9.69 15.41 -9.58
CA ARG A 41 8.41 16.13 -9.53
C ARG A 41 7.25 15.14 -9.55
N PRO A 42 6.09 15.49 -8.97
CA PRO A 42 4.88 14.68 -9.10
C PRO A 42 4.51 14.46 -10.57
N CYS A 43 4.10 13.24 -10.92
CA CYS A 43 3.58 12.91 -12.24
C CYS A 43 2.17 12.32 -12.14
N GLN A 44 1.48 12.28 -13.27
CA GLN A 44 0.19 11.63 -13.38
C GLN A 44 0.04 10.87 -14.69
N PHE A 45 -0.80 9.85 -14.66
CA PHE A 45 -1.26 9.09 -15.81
C PHE A 45 -2.77 9.33 -15.93
N THR A 46 -3.16 10.04 -16.99
CA THR A 46 -4.55 10.33 -17.31
C THR A 46 -4.89 9.77 -18.68
N ARG A 47 -6.19 9.53 -18.95
CA ARG A 47 -6.68 9.10 -20.27
C ARG A 47 -5.97 7.85 -20.82
N PRO A 48 -6.13 6.68 -20.17
CA PRO A 48 -5.53 5.44 -20.65
C PRO A 48 -6.02 5.10 -22.06
N ILE A 49 -5.11 4.61 -22.91
CA ILE A 49 -5.42 4.03 -24.23
C ILE A 49 -6.40 2.87 -24.07
N ARG A 50 -6.14 2.03 -23.06
CA ARG A 50 -6.99 0.92 -22.63
C ARG A 50 -6.68 0.53 -21.18
N MET A 51 -7.59 -0.23 -20.59
CA MET A 51 -7.39 -0.86 -19.28
C MET A 51 -7.08 -2.35 -19.45
N ILE A 52 -6.14 -2.85 -18.66
CA ILE A 52 -5.84 -4.27 -18.46
C ILE A 52 -6.32 -4.61 -17.05
N GLU A 53 -7.19 -5.60 -16.92
CA GLU A 53 -7.85 -5.96 -15.66
C GLU A 53 -7.98 -7.48 -15.56
N ALA A 54 -7.83 -8.00 -14.35
CA ALA A 54 -8.25 -9.36 -14.00
C ALA A 54 -9.03 -9.33 -12.68
N THR A 55 -10.30 -9.72 -12.73
CA THR A 55 -11.17 -9.85 -11.56
C THR A 55 -11.20 -11.31 -11.07
N THR A 56 -11.12 -12.26 -12.00
CA THR A 56 -11.12 -13.70 -11.69
C THR A 56 -9.74 -14.33 -11.85
N PRO A 57 -9.45 -15.46 -11.15
CA PRO A 57 -8.16 -16.16 -11.30
C PRO A 57 -7.85 -16.58 -12.74
N ALA A 58 -8.87 -16.94 -13.52
CA ALA A 58 -8.71 -17.38 -14.90
C ALA A 58 -8.25 -16.27 -15.85
N GLU A 59 -8.52 -15.00 -15.50
CA GLU A 59 -8.12 -13.83 -16.29
C GLU A 59 -6.66 -13.43 -16.05
N VAL A 60 -6.08 -13.81 -14.90
CA VAL A 60 -4.74 -13.37 -14.49
C VAL A 60 -3.65 -13.68 -15.52
N PRO A 61 -3.55 -14.89 -16.11
CA PRO A 61 -2.51 -15.17 -17.09
C PRO A 61 -2.58 -14.23 -18.30
N ALA A 62 -3.77 -14.06 -18.88
CA ALA A 62 -3.96 -13.19 -20.05
C ALA A 62 -3.70 -11.71 -19.71
N ALA A 63 -4.07 -11.27 -18.51
CA ALA A 63 -3.82 -9.90 -18.09
C ALA A 63 -2.32 -9.64 -17.86
N LEU A 64 -1.59 -10.58 -17.27
CA LEU A 64 -0.13 -10.49 -17.12
C LEU A 64 0.59 -10.43 -18.48
N ASP A 65 0.20 -11.29 -19.42
CA ASP A 65 0.74 -11.27 -20.79
C ASP A 65 0.44 -9.95 -21.51
N ALA A 66 -0.75 -9.37 -21.26
CA ALA A 66 -1.13 -8.07 -21.81
C ALA A 66 -0.30 -6.90 -21.24
N LEU A 67 0.14 -6.98 -19.97
CA LEU A 67 1.05 -5.99 -19.38
C LEU A 67 2.39 -6.02 -20.12
N ASP A 68 2.99 -7.20 -20.26
CA ASP A 68 4.28 -7.36 -20.93
C ASP A 68 4.19 -6.97 -22.41
N GLY A 69 3.11 -7.37 -23.09
CA GLY A 69 2.86 -6.99 -24.49
C GLY A 69 2.68 -5.48 -24.68
N ALA A 70 2.08 -4.77 -23.72
CA ALA A 70 1.98 -3.31 -23.77
C ALA A 70 3.34 -2.63 -23.62
N ARG A 71 4.19 -3.08 -22.69
CA ARG A 71 5.56 -2.55 -22.53
C ARG A 71 6.41 -2.83 -23.77
N ALA A 72 6.34 -4.03 -24.32
CA ALA A 72 7.03 -4.39 -25.55
C ALA A 72 6.59 -3.56 -26.76
N ALA A 73 5.35 -3.04 -26.75
CA ALA A 73 4.83 -2.11 -27.75
C ALA A 73 5.28 -0.65 -27.54
N GLY A 74 6.16 -0.37 -26.57
CA GLY A 74 6.65 0.97 -26.27
C GLY A 74 5.71 1.80 -25.39
N LEU A 75 4.74 1.16 -24.73
CA LEU A 75 3.75 1.85 -23.90
C LEU A 75 4.07 1.76 -22.41
N TRP A 76 3.56 2.72 -21.66
CA TRP A 76 3.67 2.80 -20.21
C TRP A 76 2.50 2.10 -19.53
N LEU A 77 2.75 1.60 -18.33
CA LEU A 77 1.76 1.04 -17.44
C LEU A 77 1.71 1.82 -16.14
N ALA A 78 0.51 2.05 -15.61
CA ALA A 78 0.31 2.52 -14.26
C ALA A 78 -0.97 1.91 -13.67
N GLY A 79 -0.92 1.49 -12.42
CA GLY A 79 -2.02 0.74 -11.82
C GLY A 79 -1.69 0.13 -10.48
N PHE A 80 -2.46 -0.90 -10.12
CA PHE A 80 -2.30 -1.62 -8.87
C PHE A 80 -2.56 -3.12 -9.04
N ALA A 81 -2.06 -3.89 -8.09
CA ALA A 81 -2.49 -5.25 -7.82
C ALA A 81 -2.94 -5.38 -6.35
N SER A 82 -4.11 -6.00 -6.15
CA SER A 82 -4.62 -6.27 -4.81
C SER A 82 -3.83 -7.40 -4.15
N TYR A 83 -3.82 -7.45 -2.82
CA TYR A 83 -3.14 -8.52 -2.07
C TYR A 83 -3.55 -9.91 -2.52
N GLU A 84 -4.82 -10.07 -2.91
CA GLU A 84 -5.40 -11.34 -3.33
C GLU A 84 -4.82 -11.89 -4.63
N LEU A 85 -4.13 -11.08 -5.45
CA LEU A 85 -3.32 -11.60 -6.55
C LEU A 85 -2.30 -12.63 -6.07
N GLY A 86 -1.80 -12.49 -4.85
CA GLY A 86 -0.90 -13.44 -4.21
C GLY A 86 -1.44 -14.86 -4.11
N TYR A 87 -2.75 -15.02 -3.88
CA TYR A 87 -3.39 -16.33 -3.82
C TYR A 87 -3.48 -16.99 -5.20
N VAL A 88 -3.48 -16.21 -6.27
CA VAL A 88 -3.58 -16.71 -7.64
C VAL A 88 -2.22 -17.04 -8.24
N LEU A 89 -1.18 -16.29 -7.86
CA LEU A 89 0.19 -16.55 -8.32
C LEU A 89 0.81 -17.79 -7.67
N GLU A 90 0.26 -18.25 -6.54
CA GLU A 90 0.61 -19.51 -5.91
C GLU A 90 -0.55 -20.53 -6.03
N PRO A 91 -0.44 -21.56 -6.89
CA PRO A 91 -1.52 -22.52 -7.13
C PRO A 91 -2.09 -23.18 -5.87
N LYS A 92 -1.28 -23.40 -4.83
CA LYS A 92 -1.73 -23.98 -3.56
C LYS A 92 -2.70 -23.09 -2.78
N LEU A 93 -2.64 -21.78 -3.00
CA LEU A 93 -3.45 -20.79 -2.28
C LEU A 93 -4.75 -20.45 -3.02
N VAL A 94 -4.90 -20.81 -4.29
CA VAL A 94 -6.11 -20.51 -5.08
C VAL A 94 -7.42 -20.92 -4.38
N PRO A 95 -7.54 -22.11 -3.73
CA PRO A 95 -8.77 -22.49 -3.04
C PRO A 95 -9.12 -21.62 -1.82
N LEU A 96 -8.16 -20.83 -1.32
CA LEU A 96 -8.30 -19.95 -0.17
C LEU A 96 -8.64 -18.50 -0.56
N LEU A 97 -8.70 -18.20 -1.85
CA LEU A 97 -9.01 -16.87 -2.37
C LEU A 97 -10.37 -16.37 -1.83
N PRO A 98 -10.44 -15.21 -1.15
CA PRO A 98 -11.72 -14.66 -0.69
C PRO A 98 -12.61 -14.21 -1.86
N GLU A 99 -13.91 -14.49 -1.76
CA GLU A 99 -14.88 -14.18 -2.83
C GLU A 99 -15.37 -12.71 -2.78
N ASN A 100 -15.58 -12.15 -1.60
CA ASN A 100 -16.21 -10.83 -1.37
C ASN A 100 -15.23 -9.64 -1.52
N ARG A 101 -14.38 -9.67 -2.53
CA ARG A 101 -13.39 -8.61 -2.81
C ARG A 101 -14.05 -7.38 -3.41
N ARG A 102 -13.59 -6.19 -3.04
CA ARG A 102 -14.07 -4.94 -3.65
C ARG A 102 -13.23 -4.57 -4.87
N LEU A 103 -11.96 -4.96 -4.90
CA LEU A 103 -11.04 -4.68 -6.01
C LEU A 103 -10.82 -5.90 -6.91
N PRO A 104 -10.49 -5.68 -8.20
CA PRO A 104 -9.93 -6.74 -9.04
C PRO A 104 -8.56 -7.16 -8.53
N LEU A 105 -8.09 -8.34 -8.94
CA LEU A 105 -6.75 -8.86 -8.61
C LEU A 105 -5.65 -7.92 -9.12
N LEU A 106 -5.86 -7.35 -10.31
CA LEU A 106 -5.02 -6.28 -10.85
C LEU A 106 -5.82 -5.39 -11.80
N ARG A 107 -5.41 -4.12 -11.88
CA ARG A 107 -5.94 -3.15 -12.84
C ARG A 107 -4.90 -2.11 -13.20
N PHE A 108 -4.50 -2.09 -14.47
CA PHE A 108 -3.49 -1.18 -15.02
C PHE A 108 -4.03 -0.46 -16.25
N GLY A 109 -3.82 0.85 -16.30
CA GLY A 109 -3.98 1.61 -17.53
C GLY A 109 -2.74 1.49 -18.41
N VAL A 110 -2.95 1.55 -19.72
CA VAL A 110 -1.89 1.64 -20.73
C VAL A 110 -1.83 3.06 -21.26
N TYR A 111 -0.65 3.67 -21.31
CA TYR A 111 -0.47 5.09 -21.61
C TYR A 111 0.69 5.33 -22.60
N ASP A 112 0.67 6.45 -23.32
CA ASP A 112 1.81 6.90 -24.13
C ASP A 112 3.00 7.35 -23.26
N GLY A 113 2.72 7.86 -22.05
CA GLY A 113 3.72 8.32 -21.10
C GLY A 113 3.12 9.03 -19.89
N PRO A 114 3.96 9.35 -18.89
CA PRO A 114 3.55 10.19 -17.77
C PRO A 114 3.39 11.66 -18.19
N GLU A 115 2.49 12.37 -17.53
CA GLU A 115 2.31 13.81 -17.65
C GLU A 115 2.74 14.47 -16.33
N PRO A 116 3.18 15.75 -16.33
CA PRO A 116 3.34 16.50 -15.08
C PRO A 116 2.04 16.50 -14.29
N ALA A 117 2.10 16.24 -12.98
CA ALA A 117 0.87 16.20 -12.20
C ALA A 117 0.28 17.60 -12.02
N GLU A 118 -1.04 17.70 -12.13
CA GLU A 118 -1.77 18.94 -11.83
C GLU A 118 -1.76 19.21 -10.32
N ASP A 119 -1.98 20.47 -9.93
CA ASP A 119 -2.15 20.80 -8.53
C ASP A 119 -3.43 20.15 -7.98
N LEU A 120 -3.32 19.54 -6.80
CA LEU A 120 -4.48 18.95 -6.15
C LEU A 120 -5.39 20.05 -5.57
N PRO A 121 -6.72 19.85 -5.59
CA PRO A 121 -7.64 20.76 -4.94
C PRO A 121 -7.35 20.80 -3.44
N MET A 122 -7.21 22.00 -2.89
CA MET A 122 -6.99 22.22 -1.46
C MET A 122 -8.31 22.48 -0.75
N GLY A 123 -8.66 21.62 0.22
CA GLY A 123 -9.72 21.86 1.20
C GLY A 123 -9.13 22.07 2.60
N ARG A 124 -9.85 22.76 3.50
CA ARG A 124 -9.43 22.87 4.90
C ARG A 124 -9.68 21.53 5.62
N ALA A 125 -8.59 20.85 5.99
CA ALA A 125 -8.63 19.62 6.77
C ALA A 125 -9.45 19.79 8.06
N GLY A 126 -10.34 18.84 8.35
CA GLY A 126 -11.21 18.86 9.52
C GLY A 126 -12.41 19.82 9.41
N ARG A 127 -12.61 20.48 8.26
CA ARG A 127 -13.80 21.31 7.96
C ARG A 127 -14.45 20.97 6.62
N ASP A 128 -13.69 21.12 5.53
CA ASP A 128 -14.19 20.91 4.16
C ASP A 128 -13.97 19.46 3.72
N VAL A 129 -12.96 18.82 4.30
CA VAL A 129 -12.50 17.48 3.96
C VAL A 129 -11.97 16.81 5.24
N GLY A 130 -12.33 15.55 5.46
CA GLY A 130 -12.15 14.92 6.78
C GLY A 130 -12.48 13.43 6.79
N LEU A 131 -11.97 12.74 7.80
CA LEU A 131 -12.44 11.41 8.18
C LEU A 131 -13.35 11.50 9.41
N GLY A 132 -14.26 10.54 9.56
CA GLY A 132 -14.99 10.33 10.80
C GLY A 132 -14.14 9.60 11.85
N THR A 133 -14.77 9.26 12.98
CA THR A 133 -14.13 8.44 14.01
C THR A 133 -13.66 7.11 13.43
N LEU A 134 -12.39 6.77 13.67
CA LEU A 134 -11.82 5.50 13.28
C LEU A 134 -12.42 4.39 14.15
N SER A 135 -13.01 3.38 13.51
CA SER A 135 -13.69 2.28 14.17
C SER A 135 -13.02 0.96 13.78
N PRO A 136 -12.10 0.43 14.60
CA PRO A 136 -11.52 -0.89 14.39
C PRO A 136 -12.59 -1.98 14.36
N ARG A 137 -12.52 -2.88 13.37
CA ARG A 137 -13.45 -4.04 13.35
C ARG A 137 -13.09 -5.12 14.35
N TRP A 138 -11.84 -5.16 14.78
CA TRP A 138 -11.37 -6.08 15.80
C TRP A 138 -11.18 -5.30 17.09
N ASP A 139 -11.80 -5.77 18.16
CA ASP A 139 -11.43 -5.36 19.50
C ASP A 139 -10.20 -6.13 19.98
N GLU A 140 -9.65 -5.72 21.12
CA GLU A 140 -8.45 -6.35 21.70
C GLU A 140 -8.68 -7.85 22.01
N ALA A 141 -9.90 -8.24 22.38
CA ALA A 141 -10.21 -9.64 22.68
C ALA A 141 -10.19 -10.53 21.43
N ARG A 142 -10.78 -10.07 20.33
CA ARG A 142 -10.72 -10.74 19.03
C ARG A 142 -9.29 -10.78 18.51
N TYR A 143 -8.55 -9.68 18.61
CA TYR A 143 -7.15 -9.64 18.20
C TYR A 143 -6.32 -10.65 18.98
N ARG A 144 -6.44 -10.67 20.32
CA ARG A 144 -5.72 -11.62 21.17
C ARG A 144 -5.97 -13.07 20.79
N HIS A 145 -7.23 -13.43 20.50
CA HIS A 145 -7.55 -14.79 20.07
C HIS A 145 -6.91 -15.17 18.72
N ALA A 146 -6.81 -14.23 17.78
CA ALA A 146 -6.11 -14.46 16.52
C ALA A 146 -4.58 -14.49 16.71
N PHE A 147 -4.05 -13.61 17.56
CA PHE A 147 -2.64 -13.56 17.95
C PHE A 147 -2.19 -14.89 18.56
N GLU A 148 -2.95 -15.46 19.51
CA GLU A 148 -2.64 -16.73 20.16
C GLU A 148 -2.50 -17.87 19.13
N GLN A 149 -3.36 -17.92 18.11
CA GLN A 149 -3.25 -18.92 17.03
C GLN A 149 -2.01 -18.74 16.16
N VAL A 150 -1.61 -17.50 15.87
CA VAL A 150 -0.36 -17.21 15.17
C VAL A 150 0.84 -17.59 16.04
N HIS A 151 0.80 -17.24 17.33
CA HIS A 151 1.86 -17.52 18.29
C HIS A 151 2.05 -19.02 18.51
N ASP A 152 0.96 -19.78 18.64
CA ASP A 152 0.97 -21.24 18.71
C ASP A 152 1.59 -21.86 17.46
N ALA A 153 1.26 -21.34 16.27
CA ALA A 153 1.87 -21.81 15.02
C ALA A 153 3.38 -21.52 14.97
N ILE A 154 3.83 -20.39 15.50
CA ILE A 154 5.26 -20.08 15.65
C ILE A 154 5.92 -21.04 16.65
N GLY A 155 5.29 -21.27 17.79
CA GLY A 155 5.78 -22.19 18.83
C GLY A 155 5.85 -23.65 18.36
N ALA A 156 4.96 -24.05 17.46
CA ALA A 156 4.99 -25.36 16.79
C ALA A 156 6.07 -25.46 15.69
N GLY A 157 6.65 -24.33 15.26
CA GLY A 157 7.62 -24.27 14.18
C GLY A 157 7.00 -24.29 12.77
N ASP A 158 5.69 -24.04 12.64
CA ASP A 158 5.01 -23.97 11.34
C ASP A 158 5.44 -22.73 10.53
N ILE A 159 5.67 -21.61 11.24
CA ILE A 159 6.08 -20.31 10.71
C ILE A 159 7.06 -19.62 11.68
N TYR A 160 7.87 -18.70 11.17
CA TYR A 160 8.72 -17.81 11.95
C TYR A 160 8.04 -16.47 12.25
N GLN A 161 7.21 -16.00 11.33
CA GLN A 161 6.50 -14.72 11.43
C GLN A 161 5.21 -14.77 10.62
N ALA A 162 4.17 -14.06 11.08
CA ALA A 162 3.02 -13.69 10.26
C ALA A 162 2.61 -12.23 10.49
N ASN A 163 2.27 -11.52 9.42
CA ASN A 163 1.72 -10.18 9.48
C ASN A 163 0.21 -10.27 9.72
N LEU A 164 -0.21 -10.17 10.98
CA LEU A 164 -1.61 -10.26 11.40
C LEU A 164 -2.27 -8.89 11.29
N THR A 165 -3.38 -8.82 10.54
CA THR A 165 -3.97 -7.55 10.14
C THR A 165 -5.49 -7.52 10.36
N PHE A 166 -6.03 -6.31 10.47
CA PHE A 166 -7.48 -6.10 10.56
C PHE A 166 -7.90 -4.74 10.00
N PRO A 167 -9.15 -4.61 9.52
CA PRO A 167 -9.66 -3.35 8.98
C PRO A 167 -10.13 -2.39 10.07
N ILE A 168 -10.06 -1.10 9.74
CA ILE A 168 -10.61 0.04 10.45
C ILE A 168 -11.52 0.78 9.45
N ASP A 169 -12.78 0.95 9.82
CA ASP A 169 -13.73 1.74 9.02
C ASP A 169 -13.83 3.18 9.55
N SER A 170 -14.22 4.10 8.68
CA SER A 170 -14.52 5.49 9.00
C SER A 170 -15.46 6.08 7.95
N THR A 171 -16.12 7.20 8.25
CA THR A 171 -16.77 8.00 7.21
C THR A 171 -15.74 8.88 6.50
N ALA A 172 -15.99 9.19 5.23
CA ALA A 172 -15.16 10.07 4.43
C ALA A 172 -15.98 11.28 3.97
N HIS A 173 -15.41 12.47 4.15
CA HIS A 173 -16.02 13.74 3.78
C HIS A 173 -15.12 14.47 2.79
N GLY A 174 -15.71 14.93 1.68
CA GLY A 174 -15.00 15.63 0.61
C GLY A 174 -14.56 14.71 -0.53
N ASP A 175 -14.05 15.33 -1.60
CA ASP A 175 -13.51 14.65 -2.78
C ASP A 175 -12.22 13.86 -2.45
N PRO A 176 -12.01 12.66 -3.01
CA PRO A 176 -10.79 11.88 -2.81
C PRO A 176 -9.48 12.62 -3.10
N ALA A 177 -9.43 13.51 -4.10
CA ALA A 177 -8.22 14.27 -4.38
C ALA A 177 -7.94 15.33 -3.29
N MET A 178 -8.98 15.92 -2.71
CA MET A 178 -8.85 16.82 -1.55
C MET A 178 -8.41 16.06 -0.29
N LEU A 179 -8.97 14.87 -0.06
CA LEU A 179 -8.55 13.97 1.03
C LEU A 179 -7.06 13.63 0.90
N TYR A 180 -6.63 13.28 -0.31
CA TYR A 180 -5.24 12.96 -0.61
C TYR A 180 -4.31 14.15 -0.37
N ALA A 181 -4.66 15.34 -0.88
CA ALA A 181 -3.89 16.56 -0.67
C ALA A 181 -3.68 16.88 0.82
N ALA A 182 -4.74 16.70 1.63
CA ALA A 182 -4.63 16.89 3.05
C ALA A 182 -3.73 15.84 3.73
N LEU A 183 -3.78 14.57 3.31
CA LEU A 183 -2.87 13.54 3.80
C LEU A 183 -1.41 13.81 3.42
N MET A 184 -1.16 14.35 2.22
CA MET A 184 0.18 14.74 1.78
C MET A 184 0.84 15.74 2.72
N THR A 185 0.09 16.76 3.17
CA THR A 185 0.62 17.79 4.08
C THR A 185 1.04 17.23 5.43
N ARG A 186 0.38 16.14 5.89
CA ARG A 186 0.63 15.53 7.19
C ARG A 186 1.72 14.47 7.17
N GLN A 187 1.74 13.64 6.13
CA GLN A 187 2.66 12.51 6.04
C GLN A 187 3.37 12.52 4.68
N PRO A 188 4.45 13.31 4.53
CA PRO A 188 5.31 13.20 3.35
C PRO A 188 5.94 11.80 3.30
N VAL A 189 5.83 11.15 2.15
CA VAL A 189 6.42 9.82 1.89
C VAL A 189 7.00 9.76 0.48
N LEU A 190 7.90 8.81 0.26
CA LEU A 190 8.58 8.62 -1.03
C LEU A 190 7.71 7.88 -2.06
N HIS A 191 6.76 7.06 -1.62
CA HIS A 191 5.98 6.17 -2.48
C HIS A 191 4.47 6.43 -2.42
N GLY A 192 4.10 7.71 -2.26
CA GLY A 192 2.72 8.15 -2.23
C GLY A 192 2.05 8.08 -3.61
N ALA A 193 0.81 7.60 -3.64
CA ALA A 193 0.01 7.52 -4.87
C ALA A 193 -1.48 7.80 -4.62
N LEU A 194 -2.14 8.46 -5.57
CA LEU A 194 -3.60 8.59 -5.64
C LEU A 194 -4.08 7.83 -6.88
N VAL A 195 -5.03 6.91 -6.71
CA VAL A 195 -5.66 6.17 -7.81
C VAL A 195 -7.16 6.45 -7.77
N GLU A 196 -7.67 7.05 -8.84
CA GLU A 196 -9.10 7.19 -9.10
C GLU A 196 -9.39 6.45 -10.40
N GLN A 197 -10.26 5.43 -10.35
CA GLN A 197 -10.65 4.65 -11.52
C GLN A 197 -12.14 4.34 -11.45
N ASP A 198 -12.83 4.44 -12.59
CA ASP A 198 -14.29 4.28 -12.62
C ASP A 198 -14.73 2.91 -12.09
N GLY A 199 -15.80 2.92 -11.30
CA GLY A 199 -16.44 1.74 -10.72
C GLY A 199 -15.70 1.10 -9.54
N LEU A 200 -14.59 1.71 -9.08
CA LEU A 200 -13.81 1.23 -7.94
C LEU A 200 -13.65 2.34 -6.89
N PRO A 201 -13.39 1.95 -5.61
CA PRO A 201 -12.95 2.87 -4.59
C PRO A 201 -11.69 3.64 -5.01
N ALA A 202 -11.59 4.90 -4.62
CA ALA A 202 -10.36 5.66 -4.75
C ALA A 202 -9.32 5.14 -3.76
N LEU A 203 -8.07 5.01 -4.19
CA LEU A 203 -6.95 4.54 -3.36
C LEU A 203 -6.04 5.71 -3.03
N LEU A 204 -5.91 6.04 -1.74
CA LEU A 204 -5.12 7.16 -1.25
C LEU A 204 -3.95 6.59 -0.45
N SER A 205 -2.83 6.35 -1.13
CA SER A 205 -1.65 5.70 -0.55
C SER A 205 -0.64 6.72 -0.03
N ARG A 206 -0.29 6.60 1.25
CA ARG A 206 0.87 7.24 1.88
C ARG A 206 1.93 6.19 2.23
N SER A 207 2.18 5.27 1.30
CA SER A 207 3.16 4.20 1.52
C SER A 207 4.57 4.76 1.71
N PRO A 208 5.27 4.37 2.78
CA PRO A 208 6.67 4.71 2.98
C PRO A 208 7.62 3.64 2.41
N GLU A 209 7.12 2.48 1.95
CA GLU A 209 7.95 1.31 1.65
C GLU A 209 7.95 0.98 0.14
N LEU A 210 9.16 0.77 -0.40
CA LEU A 210 9.36 0.30 -1.76
C LEU A 210 9.19 -1.22 -1.81
N PHE A 211 8.26 -1.70 -2.63
CA PHE A 211 8.15 -3.13 -2.90
C PHE A 211 9.30 -3.57 -3.81
N PHE A 212 9.37 -3.02 -5.02
CA PHE A 212 10.55 -3.14 -5.87
C PHE A 212 10.66 -1.95 -6.83
N ARG A 213 11.90 -1.71 -7.28
CA ARG A 213 12.21 -0.79 -8.37
C ARG A 213 13.10 -1.50 -9.37
N THR A 214 12.87 -1.23 -10.65
CA THR A 214 13.79 -1.63 -11.72
C THR A 214 14.28 -0.42 -12.49
N THR A 215 15.45 -0.55 -13.11
CA THR A 215 16.05 0.47 -13.97
C THR A 215 16.17 -0.03 -15.42
N ALA A 216 16.35 0.89 -16.37
CA ALA A 216 16.48 0.56 -17.79
C ALA A 216 17.72 -0.31 -18.11
N ASP A 217 18.76 -0.25 -17.28
CA ASP A 217 19.96 -1.09 -17.36
C ASP A 217 19.76 -2.50 -16.75
N GLY A 218 18.57 -2.82 -16.27
CA GLY A 218 18.22 -4.17 -15.80
C GLY A 218 18.56 -4.43 -14.34
N ARG A 219 18.74 -3.41 -13.51
CA ARG A 219 18.90 -3.57 -12.06
C ARG A 219 17.53 -3.71 -11.41
N ILE A 220 17.43 -4.52 -10.37
CA ILE A 220 16.28 -4.60 -9.46
C ILE A 220 16.73 -4.36 -8.03
N GLU A 221 15.91 -3.65 -7.27
CA GLU A 221 16.11 -3.48 -5.83
C GLU A 221 14.79 -3.49 -5.05
N THR A 222 14.90 -3.85 -3.78
CA THR A 222 13.84 -3.71 -2.78
C THR A 222 14.45 -3.11 -1.51
N ARG A 223 13.64 -2.35 -0.77
CA ARG A 223 14.11 -1.62 0.42
C ARG A 223 13.19 -1.89 1.61
N PRO A 224 13.24 -3.10 2.21
CA PRO A 224 12.48 -3.40 3.42
C PRO A 224 12.83 -2.43 4.54
N MET A 225 11.81 -2.10 5.34
CA MET A 225 11.96 -1.23 6.49
C MET A 225 11.45 -1.92 7.75
N LYS A 226 12.27 -1.93 8.81
CA LYS A 226 11.90 -2.41 10.15
C LYS A 226 12.59 -1.57 11.21
N GLY A 227 11.94 -1.38 12.35
CA GLY A 227 12.43 -0.49 13.40
C GLY A 227 12.17 0.98 13.09
N THR A 228 11.42 1.63 13.98
CA THR A 228 11.09 3.04 13.89
C THR A 228 11.31 3.69 15.25
N GLN A 229 11.96 4.86 15.27
CA GLN A 229 12.09 5.69 16.48
C GLN A 229 11.63 7.11 16.17
N PRO A 230 10.96 7.81 17.11
CA PRO A 230 10.54 9.18 16.88
C PRO A 230 11.76 10.12 16.77
N ARG A 231 11.64 11.16 15.94
CA ARG A 231 12.56 12.31 16.00
C ARG A 231 12.37 13.05 17.32
N SER A 232 13.44 13.67 17.80
CA SER A 232 13.42 14.53 18.98
C SER A 232 13.93 15.92 18.63
N GLU A 233 13.32 16.95 19.23
CA GLU A 233 13.82 18.32 19.15
C GLU A 233 15.13 18.50 19.93
N ASP A 234 15.37 17.68 20.97
CA ASP A 234 16.66 17.58 21.63
C ASP A 234 17.64 16.75 20.77
N PRO A 235 18.73 17.35 20.25
CA PRO A 235 19.69 16.66 19.40
C PRO A 235 20.42 15.50 20.08
N VAL A 236 20.56 15.51 21.42
CA VAL A 236 21.20 14.41 22.16
C VAL A 236 20.27 13.21 22.18
N GLN A 237 19.01 13.41 22.55
CA GLN A 237 17.99 12.37 22.52
C GLN A 237 17.72 11.89 21.09
N ASP A 238 17.72 12.78 20.08
CA ASP A 238 17.52 12.41 18.68
C ASP A 238 18.62 11.47 18.17
N ARG A 239 19.88 11.75 18.53
CA ARG A 239 21.00 10.84 18.25
C ARG A 239 20.89 9.53 19.02
N ALA A 240 20.52 9.59 20.30
CA ALA A 240 20.33 8.38 21.10
C ALA A 240 19.24 7.46 20.52
N ASN A 241 18.12 8.04 20.06
CA ASN A 241 17.04 7.31 19.37
C ASN A 241 17.54 6.66 18.07
N ARG A 242 18.34 7.39 17.29
CA ARG A 242 18.94 6.87 16.06
C ARG A 242 19.92 5.72 16.34
N ASP A 243 20.82 5.92 17.30
CA ASP A 243 21.86 4.94 17.63
C ASP A 243 21.26 3.70 18.28
N PHE A 244 20.17 3.86 19.05
CA PHE A 244 19.39 2.75 19.60
C PHE A 244 18.93 1.80 18.50
N LEU A 245 18.36 2.31 17.39
CA LEU A 245 17.93 1.47 16.27
C LEU A 245 19.08 0.62 15.74
N ILE A 246 20.28 1.21 15.58
CA ILE A 246 21.46 0.50 15.06
C ILE A 246 21.85 -0.66 15.99
N THR A 247 21.75 -0.45 17.30
CA THR A 247 22.19 -1.43 18.31
C THR A 247 21.11 -2.40 18.76
N ASP A 248 19.85 -2.19 18.39
CA ASP A 248 18.74 -3.01 18.87
C ASP A 248 18.75 -4.39 18.20
N GLU A 249 19.18 -5.39 18.95
CA GLU A 249 19.32 -6.78 18.47
C GLU A 249 18.00 -7.34 17.96
N LYS A 250 16.87 -6.97 18.56
CA LYS A 250 15.54 -7.40 18.12
C LYS A 250 15.22 -6.88 16.72
N ASN A 251 15.28 -5.56 16.51
CA ASN A 251 15.03 -4.96 15.20
C ASN A 251 16.02 -5.45 14.14
N ASN A 252 17.29 -5.65 14.50
CA ASN A 252 18.30 -6.21 13.60
C ASN A 252 17.97 -7.65 13.18
N ALA A 253 17.53 -8.51 14.12
CA ALA A 253 17.15 -9.88 13.83
C ALA A 253 15.92 -9.96 12.90
N GLU A 254 14.89 -9.17 13.17
CA GLU A 254 13.70 -9.09 12.30
C GLU A 254 14.05 -8.58 10.90
N ASN A 255 14.88 -7.53 10.81
CA ASN A 255 15.31 -6.98 9.53
C ASN A 255 16.14 -7.99 8.74
N LEU A 256 17.08 -8.70 9.38
CA LEU A 256 17.91 -9.73 8.75
C LEU A 256 17.06 -10.85 8.15
N MET A 257 16.06 -11.34 8.90
CA MET A 257 15.13 -12.35 8.41
C MET A 257 14.39 -11.89 7.15
N ILE A 258 13.93 -10.63 7.12
CA ILE A 258 13.25 -10.05 5.95
C ILE A 258 14.22 -9.89 4.77
N VAL A 259 15.45 -9.45 5.03
CA VAL A 259 16.50 -9.36 4.01
C VAL A 259 16.74 -10.72 3.38
N ASP A 260 16.87 -11.78 4.16
CA ASP A 260 17.09 -13.12 3.63
C ASP A 260 15.90 -13.64 2.82
N LEU A 261 14.68 -13.35 3.27
CA LEU A 261 13.48 -13.70 2.51
C LEU A 261 13.41 -12.95 1.17
N LEU A 262 13.75 -11.66 1.16
CA LEU A 262 13.76 -10.86 -0.07
C LEU A 262 14.92 -11.21 -1.01
N ARG A 263 16.08 -11.61 -0.47
CA ARG A 263 17.17 -12.19 -1.27
C ARG A 263 16.72 -13.45 -2.00
N ASN A 264 16.00 -14.33 -1.31
CA ASN A 264 15.43 -15.52 -1.91
C ASN A 264 14.42 -15.18 -3.01
N ASP A 265 13.50 -14.25 -2.76
CA ASP A 265 12.49 -13.85 -3.75
C ASP A 265 13.14 -13.22 -4.99
N ILE A 266 14.09 -12.28 -4.83
CA ILE A 266 14.81 -11.65 -5.94
C ILE A 266 15.65 -12.66 -6.72
N SER A 267 16.24 -13.67 -6.05
CA SER A 267 17.09 -14.67 -6.72
C SER A 267 16.37 -15.44 -7.83
N ARG A 268 15.03 -15.54 -7.76
CA ARG A 268 14.19 -16.23 -8.76
C ARG A 268 14.17 -15.53 -10.12
N VAL A 269 14.47 -14.24 -10.16
CA VAL A 269 14.46 -13.39 -11.38
C VAL A 269 15.80 -12.71 -11.65
N ALA A 270 16.81 -12.98 -10.81
CA ALA A 270 18.12 -12.38 -10.92
C ALA A 270 19.10 -13.27 -11.71
N ARG A 271 20.11 -12.65 -12.30
CA ARG A 271 21.32 -13.33 -12.79
C ARG A 271 21.97 -14.11 -11.63
N PRO A 272 22.34 -15.38 -11.83
CA PRO A 272 23.03 -16.16 -10.79
C PRO A 272 24.26 -15.42 -10.24
N GLY A 273 24.31 -15.28 -8.91
CA GLY A 273 25.41 -14.60 -8.21
C GLY A 273 25.35 -13.06 -8.18
N SER A 274 24.33 -12.43 -8.76
CA SER A 274 24.22 -10.96 -8.74
C SER A 274 23.52 -10.40 -7.48
N VAL A 275 22.79 -11.24 -6.73
CA VAL A 275 22.06 -10.82 -5.53
C VAL A 275 23.03 -10.43 -4.41
N HIS A 276 22.92 -9.20 -3.93
CA HIS A 276 23.75 -8.66 -2.85
C HIS A 276 22.96 -7.67 -1.99
N VAL A 277 23.51 -7.33 -0.83
CA VAL A 277 22.91 -6.41 0.15
C VAL A 277 23.84 -5.20 0.31
N PRO A 278 23.73 -4.17 -0.55
CA PRO A 278 24.63 -3.02 -0.51
C PRO A 278 24.52 -2.20 0.78
N GLU A 279 23.34 -2.16 1.39
CA GLU A 279 23.08 -1.46 2.65
C GLU A 279 22.34 -2.40 3.60
N LEU A 280 22.87 -2.62 4.80
CA LEU A 280 22.24 -3.43 5.85
C LEU A 280 22.16 -2.62 7.13
N PHE A 281 20.96 -2.54 7.72
CA PHE A 281 20.68 -1.80 8.96
C PHE A 281 21.00 -0.29 8.86
N CYS A 282 20.78 0.31 7.69
CA CYS A 282 20.99 1.74 7.49
C CYS A 282 19.85 2.53 8.15
N VAL A 283 20.17 3.47 9.03
CA VAL A 283 19.15 4.34 9.63
C VAL A 283 19.01 5.64 8.83
N GLU A 284 17.88 5.78 8.14
CA GLU A 284 17.47 6.98 7.45
C GLU A 284 16.63 7.87 8.38
N SER A 285 16.89 9.17 8.37
CA SER A 285 16.18 10.15 9.19
C SER A 285 15.17 10.92 8.36
N TYR A 286 13.88 10.74 8.65
CA TYR A 286 12.78 11.50 8.08
C TYR A 286 12.39 12.66 9.00
N ALA A 287 11.39 13.45 8.58
CA ALA A 287 10.94 14.64 9.31
C ALA A 287 10.44 14.31 10.73
N THR A 288 9.75 13.18 10.92
CA THR A 288 9.10 12.82 12.19
C THR A 288 9.63 11.54 12.82
N VAL A 289 10.33 10.69 12.05
CA VAL A 289 10.89 9.43 12.54
C VAL A 289 12.29 9.14 11.98
N HIS A 290 13.08 8.36 12.72
CA HIS A 290 14.17 7.56 12.19
C HIS A 290 13.63 6.19 11.79
N GLN A 291 14.09 5.66 10.66
CA GLN A 291 13.68 4.37 10.13
C GLN A 291 14.92 3.55 9.76
N MET A 292 14.99 2.30 10.21
CA MET A 292 16.00 1.38 9.69
C MET A 292 15.51 0.72 8.39
N VAL A 293 16.40 0.75 7.40
CA VAL A 293 16.21 0.31 6.03
C VAL A 293 17.39 -0.57 5.64
N SER A 294 17.10 -1.64 4.91
CA SER A 294 18.12 -2.45 4.25
C SER A 294 17.79 -2.50 2.77
N THR A 295 18.81 -2.52 1.92
CA THR A 295 18.65 -2.56 0.46
C THR A 295 19.11 -3.92 -0.03
N VAL A 296 18.25 -4.65 -0.74
CA VAL A 296 18.61 -5.88 -1.47
C VAL A 296 18.55 -5.57 -2.95
N ALA A 297 19.64 -5.83 -3.67
CA ALA A 297 19.78 -5.49 -5.08
C ALA A 297 20.34 -6.65 -5.90
N ALA A 298 20.00 -6.67 -7.18
CA ALA A 298 20.50 -7.65 -8.14
C ALA A 298 20.44 -7.12 -9.57
N GLU A 299 21.12 -7.83 -10.48
CA GLU A 299 20.95 -7.69 -11.93
C GLU A 299 19.90 -8.70 -12.39
N LEU A 300 18.86 -8.25 -13.09
CA LEU A 300 17.82 -9.10 -13.66
C LEU A 300 18.39 -10.08 -14.68
N ALA A 301 17.85 -11.29 -14.70
CA ALA A 301 18.15 -12.26 -15.76
C ALA A 301 17.66 -11.74 -17.12
N GLU A 302 18.30 -12.18 -18.19
CA GLU A 302 17.94 -11.76 -19.55
C GLU A 302 16.51 -12.21 -19.89
N GLY A 303 15.73 -11.30 -20.47
CA GLY A 303 14.36 -11.56 -20.91
C GLY A 303 13.29 -11.48 -19.82
N VAL A 304 13.65 -11.29 -18.55
CA VAL A 304 12.70 -11.13 -17.44
C VAL A 304 11.75 -9.97 -17.70
N GLN A 305 10.45 -10.24 -17.61
CA GLN A 305 9.39 -9.26 -17.80
C GLN A 305 8.75 -8.83 -16.47
N LEU A 306 7.81 -7.88 -16.51
CA LEU A 306 7.11 -7.43 -15.32
C LEU A 306 6.30 -8.57 -14.68
N SER A 307 5.66 -9.39 -15.51
CA SER A 307 4.87 -10.53 -15.01
C SER A 307 5.71 -11.55 -14.26
N ASP A 308 6.96 -11.78 -14.68
CA ASP A 308 7.90 -12.68 -13.99
C ASP A 308 8.28 -12.14 -12.61
N ILE A 309 8.55 -10.83 -12.52
CA ILE A 309 8.84 -10.15 -11.25
C ILE A 309 7.64 -10.26 -10.30
N LEU A 310 6.42 -10.00 -10.79
CA LEU A 310 5.21 -10.13 -9.98
C LEU A 310 5.01 -11.57 -9.49
N ARG A 311 5.15 -12.58 -10.36
CA ARG A 311 5.07 -14.01 -9.99
C ARG A 311 6.12 -14.42 -8.96
N ALA A 312 7.29 -13.79 -9.00
CA ALA A 312 8.40 -14.15 -8.12
C ALA A 312 8.30 -13.48 -6.73
N LEU A 313 7.94 -12.21 -6.69
CA LEU A 313 8.05 -11.38 -5.49
C LEU A 313 6.70 -11.18 -4.78
N PHE A 314 5.56 -11.30 -5.47
CA PHE A 314 4.26 -10.92 -4.92
C PHE A 314 3.55 -12.07 -4.17
N PRO A 315 2.84 -11.79 -3.06
CA PRO A 315 2.81 -10.53 -2.32
C PRO A 315 4.13 -10.31 -1.59
N CYS A 316 4.40 -9.05 -1.23
CA CYS A 316 5.67 -8.67 -0.64
C CYS A 316 5.99 -9.49 0.62
N GLY A 317 7.22 -9.98 0.70
CA GLY A 317 7.70 -10.79 1.81
C GLY A 317 7.62 -10.11 3.18
N SER A 318 7.89 -8.80 3.24
CA SER A 318 7.95 -8.02 4.50
C SER A 318 6.60 -7.88 5.20
N ILE A 319 5.49 -8.02 4.47
CA ILE A 319 4.12 -7.79 4.96
C ILE A 319 3.22 -9.04 4.90
N THR A 320 3.82 -10.23 4.76
CA THR A 320 3.10 -11.52 4.79
C THR A 320 3.51 -12.38 5.95
N GLY A 321 4.71 -12.95 5.90
CA GLY A 321 5.19 -13.94 6.86
C GLY A 321 6.11 -14.96 6.22
N ALA A 322 6.75 -15.77 7.05
CA ALA A 322 7.76 -16.73 6.62
C ALA A 322 7.54 -18.07 7.32
N PRO A 323 7.47 -19.21 6.61
CA PRO A 323 7.35 -19.36 5.16
C PRO A 323 6.04 -18.77 4.58
N LYS A 324 6.12 -18.12 3.42
CA LYS A 324 5.03 -17.31 2.81
C LYS A 324 3.71 -18.07 2.66
N ILE A 325 3.74 -19.26 2.06
CA ILE A 325 2.54 -20.08 1.80
C ILE A 325 1.82 -20.43 3.11
N ARG A 326 2.58 -20.96 4.08
CA ARG A 326 2.02 -21.39 5.37
C ARG A 326 1.47 -20.22 6.17
N ALA A 327 2.17 -19.09 6.18
CA ALA A 327 1.68 -17.87 6.82
C ALA A 327 0.34 -17.40 6.20
N MET A 328 0.22 -17.40 4.87
CA MET A 328 -1.03 -17.03 4.19
C MET A 328 -2.19 -17.99 4.48
N GLU A 329 -1.94 -19.30 4.58
CA GLU A 329 -2.96 -20.29 4.99
C GLU A 329 -3.51 -19.98 6.38
N ILE A 330 -2.62 -19.71 7.35
CA ILE A 330 -2.99 -19.38 8.73
C ILE A 330 -3.76 -18.05 8.75
N LEU A 331 -3.21 -17.00 8.13
CA LEU A 331 -3.82 -15.67 8.11
C LEU A 331 -5.20 -15.70 7.46
N ARG A 332 -5.40 -16.47 6.38
CA ARG A 332 -6.72 -16.62 5.77
C ARG A 332 -7.75 -17.18 6.75
N GLY A 333 -7.36 -18.13 7.61
CA GLY A 333 -8.25 -18.68 8.63
C GLY A 333 -8.65 -17.68 9.72
N LEU A 334 -7.84 -16.64 9.93
CA LEU A 334 -8.02 -15.66 11.00
C LEU A 334 -8.69 -14.36 10.52
N GLU A 335 -8.39 -13.94 9.29
CA GLU A 335 -8.85 -12.69 8.67
C GLU A 335 -10.08 -12.95 7.82
N PRO A 336 -11.32 -12.68 8.28
CA PRO A 336 -12.52 -13.06 7.54
C PRO A 336 -12.67 -12.29 6.21
N GLU A 337 -12.21 -11.05 6.18
CA GLU A 337 -12.33 -10.11 5.07
C GLU A 337 -11.12 -10.20 4.12
N PRO A 338 -11.28 -9.89 2.83
CA PRO A 338 -10.15 -9.61 1.96
C PRO A 338 -9.37 -8.39 2.44
N ARG A 339 -8.07 -8.35 2.13
CA ARG A 339 -7.23 -7.17 2.38
C ARG A 339 -7.38 -6.13 1.26
N ASP A 340 -7.88 -6.54 0.09
CA ASP A 340 -8.03 -5.69 -1.10
C ASP A 340 -6.69 -4.98 -1.42
N ILE A 341 -6.63 -3.65 -1.41
CA ILE A 341 -5.38 -2.95 -1.72
C ILE A 341 -4.35 -3.08 -0.60
N TYR A 342 -4.76 -3.28 0.64
CA TYR A 342 -3.81 -3.31 1.75
C TYR A 342 -2.85 -4.48 1.62
N CYS A 343 -1.56 -4.24 1.77
CA CYS A 343 -0.51 -5.23 1.47
C CYS A 343 -0.41 -5.66 -0.02
N GLY A 344 -1.17 -5.02 -0.91
CA GLY A 344 -0.99 -5.11 -2.36
C GLY A 344 0.13 -4.19 -2.84
N THR A 345 0.05 -3.74 -4.08
CA THR A 345 1.02 -2.79 -4.66
C THR A 345 0.37 -1.80 -5.60
N ILE A 346 0.89 -0.57 -5.62
CA ILE A 346 0.56 0.49 -6.58
C ILE A 346 1.87 0.94 -7.23
N GLY A 347 1.87 1.10 -8.55
CA GLY A 347 3.10 1.46 -9.26
C GLY A 347 2.94 1.71 -10.74
N TRP A 348 4.08 1.93 -11.38
CA TRP A 348 4.20 2.17 -12.82
C TRP A 348 5.35 1.36 -13.42
N ALA A 349 5.27 1.11 -14.72
CA ALA A 349 6.33 0.48 -15.49
C ALA A 349 6.48 1.17 -16.86
N ALA A 350 7.71 1.59 -17.17
CA ALA A 350 8.11 2.20 -18.42
C ALA A 350 8.46 1.15 -19.49
N PRO A 351 8.41 1.49 -20.78
CA PRO A 351 8.77 0.58 -21.87
C PRO A 351 10.26 0.22 -21.93
N ASP A 352 11.13 1.02 -21.31
CA ASP A 352 12.59 0.83 -21.33
C ASP A 352 13.11 -0.16 -20.28
N GLY A 353 12.23 -0.71 -19.44
CA GLY A 353 12.60 -1.60 -18.34
C GLY A 353 12.43 -0.98 -16.96
N ALA A 354 12.45 0.35 -16.83
CA ALA A 354 12.31 1.01 -15.54
C ALA A 354 10.90 0.82 -14.94
N SER A 355 10.81 0.65 -13.63
CA SER A 355 9.53 0.51 -12.93
C SER A 355 9.66 0.83 -11.45
N SER A 356 8.57 1.19 -10.79
CA SER A 356 8.55 1.42 -9.35
C SER A 356 7.19 1.05 -8.77
N PHE A 357 7.23 0.18 -7.77
CA PHE A 357 6.06 -0.39 -7.11
C PHE A 357 6.21 -0.28 -5.61
N ASN A 358 5.18 0.22 -4.93
CA ASN A 358 5.16 0.36 -3.48
C ASN A 358 4.58 -0.88 -2.80
N VAL A 359 4.79 -1.00 -1.49
CA VAL A 359 3.93 -1.88 -0.68
C VAL A 359 2.74 -1.05 -0.25
N ALA A 360 1.51 -1.44 -0.59
CA ALA A 360 0.32 -0.62 -0.32
C ALA A 360 -0.12 -0.71 1.16
N ILE A 361 0.68 -0.10 2.02
CA ILE A 361 0.41 0.15 3.45
C ILE A 361 0.14 1.64 3.66
N ARG A 362 -0.45 2.01 4.80
CA ARG A 362 -0.92 3.40 5.07
C ARG A 362 -1.74 3.94 3.89
N THR A 363 -2.68 3.13 3.43
CA THR A 363 -3.47 3.37 2.23
C THR A 363 -4.95 3.31 2.59
N LEU A 364 -5.71 4.34 2.22
CA LEU A 364 -7.16 4.38 2.39
C LEU A 364 -7.85 3.96 1.09
N MET A 365 -8.90 3.15 1.21
CA MET A 365 -9.90 2.94 0.17
C MET A 365 -11.11 3.83 0.49
N VAL A 366 -11.51 4.68 -0.45
CA VAL A 366 -12.60 5.65 -0.26
C VAL A 366 -13.67 5.45 -1.31
N GLU A 367 -14.91 5.20 -0.88
CA GLU A 367 -16.07 4.97 -1.75
C GLU A 367 -17.36 5.38 -1.02
N ASP A 368 -18.28 6.05 -1.73
CA ASP A 368 -19.63 6.38 -1.23
C ASP A 368 -19.66 7.03 0.17
N GLY A 369 -18.71 7.94 0.44
CA GLY A 369 -18.59 8.62 1.74
C GLY A 369 -18.14 7.72 2.88
N GLN A 370 -17.59 6.54 2.57
CA GLN A 370 -16.94 5.63 3.50
C GLN A 370 -15.45 5.56 3.19
N ALA A 371 -14.65 5.33 4.23
CA ALA A 371 -13.24 5.02 4.13
C ALA A 371 -12.94 3.72 4.86
N ARG A 372 -12.06 2.91 4.29
CA ARG A 372 -11.45 1.76 4.95
C ARG A 372 -9.94 1.88 4.87
N LEU A 373 -9.27 1.63 5.98
CA LEU A 373 -7.85 1.28 6.02
C LEU A 373 -7.69 -0.03 6.76
N ASN A 374 -6.52 -0.63 6.63
CA ASN A 374 -6.14 -1.77 7.45
C ASN A 374 -4.85 -1.44 8.20
N VAL A 375 -4.70 -2.10 9.34
CA VAL A 375 -3.50 -2.04 10.17
C VAL A 375 -3.07 -3.44 10.56
N GLY A 376 -1.83 -3.58 11.02
CA GLY A 376 -1.30 -4.85 11.46
C GLY A 376 0.14 -4.77 11.93
N GLY A 377 0.66 -5.92 12.32
CA GLY A 377 1.99 -6.11 12.87
C GLY A 377 2.56 -7.48 12.51
N GLY A 378 3.88 -7.54 12.40
CA GLY A 378 4.58 -8.81 12.19
C GLY A 378 4.73 -9.52 13.53
N VAL A 379 3.89 -10.51 13.78
CA VAL A 379 3.97 -11.33 15.00
C VAL A 379 5.16 -12.25 14.88
N VAL A 380 6.07 -12.15 15.84
CA VAL A 380 7.21 -13.06 16.06
C VAL A 380 7.08 -13.72 17.42
N TRP A 381 7.96 -14.67 17.73
CA TRP A 381 7.90 -15.42 18.99
C TRP A 381 7.91 -14.53 20.25
N ASP A 382 8.73 -13.47 20.24
CA ASP A 382 8.86 -12.53 21.37
C ASP A 382 7.81 -11.40 21.36
N SER A 383 6.84 -11.44 20.44
CA SER A 383 5.72 -10.49 20.42
C SER A 383 4.78 -10.75 21.60
N THR A 384 4.07 -9.70 22.04
CA THR A 384 2.96 -9.82 22.99
C THR A 384 1.68 -9.28 22.37
N SER A 385 0.54 -9.92 22.62
CA SER A 385 -0.73 -9.49 22.03
C SER A 385 -1.08 -8.03 22.33
N GLY A 386 -0.81 -7.55 23.55
CA GLY A 386 -1.13 -6.18 23.95
C GLY A 386 -0.30 -5.16 23.18
N SER A 387 1.03 -5.35 23.14
CA SER A 387 1.93 -4.45 22.43
C SER A 387 1.67 -4.40 20.93
N GLU A 388 1.40 -5.55 20.30
CA GLU A 388 1.14 -5.62 18.84
C GLU A 388 -0.21 -4.98 18.47
N TYR A 389 -1.24 -5.15 19.30
CA TYR A 389 -2.53 -4.50 19.08
C TYR A 389 -2.42 -2.98 19.19
N GLU A 390 -1.73 -2.49 20.23
CA GLU A 390 -1.44 -1.06 20.38
C GLU A 390 -0.62 -0.54 19.19
N GLU A 391 0.45 -1.22 18.78
CA GLU A 391 1.26 -0.83 17.64
C GLU A 391 0.43 -0.75 16.34
N ALA A 392 -0.45 -1.73 16.10
CA ALA A 392 -1.35 -1.72 14.95
C ALA A 392 -2.25 -0.47 14.96
N LEU A 393 -2.86 -0.12 16.10
CA LEU A 393 -3.67 1.10 16.21
C LEU A 393 -2.82 2.37 16.04
N TRP A 394 -1.60 2.40 16.58
CA TRP A 394 -0.68 3.52 16.40
C TRP A 394 -0.35 3.78 14.91
N LYS A 395 -0.27 2.73 14.09
CA LYS A 395 -0.09 2.86 12.64
C LYS A 395 -1.28 3.50 11.94
N ALA A 396 -2.48 3.54 12.55
CA ALA A 396 -3.66 4.24 12.00
C ALA A 396 -3.59 5.77 12.18
N ARG A 397 -2.71 6.28 13.05
CA ARG A 397 -2.68 7.71 13.43
C ARG A 397 -2.41 8.69 12.30
N PHE A 398 -1.89 8.23 11.17
CA PHE A 398 -1.79 9.07 9.98
C PHE A 398 -3.15 9.60 9.51
N ALA A 399 -4.23 8.87 9.82
CA ALA A 399 -5.62 9.20 9.50
C ALA A 399 -6.35 9.92 10.66
N GLU A 400 -5.96 9.73 11.93
CA GLU A 400 -6.67 10.30 13.09
C GLU A 400 -6.63 11.82 13.15
N ALA A 401 -5.49 12.42 12.85
CA ALA A 401 -5.33 13.87 12.97
C ALA A 401 -5.94 14.65 11.79
N PHE A 402 -6.84 13.98 11.07
CA PHE A 402 -7.67 14.47 9.98
C PHE A 402 -9.17 14.22 10.28
N GLN A 403 -9.49 13.83 11.53
CA GLN A 403 -10.86 13.69 11.97
C GLN A 403 -11.60 15.03 11.97
N MET A 404 -12.85 15.02 11.52
CA MET A 404 -13.75 16.16 11.66
C MET A 404 -14.03 16.42 13.14
N GLU A 405 -13.93 17.68 13.60
CA GLU A 405 -14.37 18.05 14.95
C GLU A 405 -15.87 17.74 15.09
N GLN A 406 -16.24 16.91 16.07
CA GLN A 406 -17.66 16.68 16.37
C GLN A 406 -18.25 17.99 16.91
N SER A 407 -19.26 18.53 16.22
CA SER A 407 -20.00 19.72 16.63
C SER A 407 -20.95 19.45 17.79
#